data_AF-A0A2L1FFM3-F1
#
_entry.id   AF-A0A2L1FFM3-F1
#
_cell.length_a   1.000
_cell.length_b   1.000
_cell.length_c   1.000
_cell.angle_alpha   90.00
_cell.angle_beta   90.00
_cell.angle_gamma   90.00
#
_symmetry.space_group_name_H-M   'P 1'
#
loop_
_entity.id
_entity.type
_entity.pdbx_description
1 polymer ?
#
loop_
_entity_poly.entity_id
_entity_poly.type
_entity_poly.pdbx_seq_one_letter_code
_entity_poly.pdbx_strand_id
1 'polypeptide(L)'
;MAHKISVTGCATSSIQDYGKYLAFDMEEKGSPNAPKGIPFKSNAITYTVVVSQKQFNKLNISQEEFSQRRFLIQGEPCLDIPFEQCTGEIGVICMQIQEIEEKGKEKKQPKQTPKKGARAKKREETNPQEESKPQQEKKPLLIPKGTKDWMSLGEIKVPETFPQFTPGMAKQKAVEESIEKNGTVDKPIIINPDTHELVDSYSRYFVAKKKNLDRVPVHY
;
A
#
# COMPACT_ATOMS: atom_id res chain seq x y z
N MET A 1 -32.74 -0.09 -2.35
CA MET A 1 -32.10 0.83 -1.38
C MET A 1 -30.67 1.04 -1.81
N ALA A 2 -30.13 2.25 -1.69
CA ALA A 2 -28.72 2.52 -2.00
C ALA A 2 -27.81 1.82 -0.98
N HIS A 3 -26.74 1.19 -1.46
CA HIS A 3 -25.77 0.52 -0.62
C HIS A 3 -24.85 1.58 0.01
N LYS A 4 -24.84 1.68 1.34
CA LYS A 4 -24.04 2.66 2.07
C LYS A 4 -22.94 1.98 2.86
N ILE A 5 -21.73 2.54 2.78
CA ILE A 5 -20.57 2.19 3.59
C ILE A 5 -20.08 3.42 4.36
N SER A 6 -19.56 3.22 5.55
CA SER A 6 -18.82 4.24 6.31
C SER A 6 -17.40 3.74 6.52
N VAL A 7 -16.42 4.53 6.09
CA VAL A 7 -14.99 4.21 6.18
C VAL A 7 -14.31 5.27 7.03
N THR A 8 -13.58 4.85 8.07
CA THR A 8 -12.89 5.78 8.98
C THR A 8 -11.39 5.54 9.00
N GLY A 9 -10.61 6.52 8.56
CA GLY A 9 -9.17 6.33 8.38
C GLY A 9 -8.42 7.62 8.06
N CYS A 10 -7.13 7.48 7.81
CA CYS A 10 -6.28 8.55 7.31
C CYS A 10 -5.98 8.30 5.83
N ALA A 11 -5.71 9.37 5.08
CA ALA A 11 -5.27 9.24 3.71
C ALA A 11 -3.87 8.61 3.67
N THR A 12 -3.70 7.59 2.83
CA THR A 12 -2.42 6.87 2.65
C THR A 12 -1.68 7.29 1.39
N SER A 13 -2.33 8.07 0.52
CA SER A 13 -1.78 8.60 -0.72
C SER A 13 -2.01 10.10 -0.82
N SER A 14 -1.27 10.73 -1.73
CA SER A 14 -1.54 12.11 -2.14
C SER A 14 -2.84 12.19 -2.93
N ILE A 15 -3.55 13.30 -2.78
CA ILE A 15 -4.75 13.59 -3.55
C ILE A 15 -4.40 13.69 -5.05
N GLN A 16 -5.17 12.97 -5.86
CA GLN A 16 -5.13 13.02 -7.32
C GLN A 16 -6.28 13.89 -7.82
N ASP A 17 -5.97 14.85 -8.69
CA ASP A 17 -6.95 15.76 -9.27
C ASP A 17 -7.28 15.36 -10.72
N TYR A 18 -8.55 15.04 -10.98
CA TYR A 18 -9.08 14.70 -12.31
C TYR A 18 -9.94 15.83 -12.89
N GLY A 19 -9.84 17.04 -12.35
CA GLY A 19 -10.54 18.26 -12.73
C GLY A 19 -12.00 18.31 -12.27
N LYS A 20 -12.76 17.22 -12.43
CA LYS A 20 -14.17 17.14 -11.99
C LYS A 20 -14.33 16.60 -10.57
N TYR A 21 -13.41 15.75 -10.16
CA TYR A 21 -13.38 15.09 -8.87
C TYR A 21 -11.93 14.87 -8.46
N LEU A 22 -11.75 14.60 -7.17
CA LEU A 22 -10.51 14.21 -6.57
C LEU A 22 -10.59 12.73 -6.19
N ALA A 23 -9.46 12.04 -6.22
CA ALA A 23 -9.34 10.69 -5.69
C ALA A 23 -8.17 10.59 -4.71
N PHE A 24 -8.34 9.81 -3.66
CA PHE A 24 -7.27 9.46 -2.74
C PHE A 24 -7.55 8.13 -2.09
N ASP A 25 -6.50 7.42 -1.72
CA ASP A 25 -6.59 6.19 -0.95
C ASP A 25 -6.60 6.46 0.54
N MET A 26 -7.36 5.63 1.26
CA MET A 26 -7.34 5.56 2.72
C MET A 26 -7.32 4.11 3.19
N GLU A 27 -6.75 3.86 4.37
CA GLU A 27 -6.73 2.55 4.99
C GLU A 27 -7.66 2.52 6.20
N GLU A 28 -8.54 1.52 6.25
CA GLU A 28 -9.33 1.21 7.43
C GLU A 28 -8.95 -0.18 7.97
N LYS A 29 -8.66 -0.22 9.26
CA LYS A 29 -8.35 -1.46 9.96
C LYS A 29 -9.59 -2.01 10.62
N GLY A 30 -9.81 -3.30 10.46
CA GLY A 30 -10.81 -4.00 11.24
C GLY A 30 -10.54 -3.97 12.75
N SER A 31 -11.60 -4.20 13.51
CA SER A 31 -11.52 -4.33 14.96
C SER A 31 -10.58 -5.49 15.35
N PRO A 32 -9.69 -5.30 16.35
CA PRO A 32 -8.88 -6.40 16.88
C PRO A 32 -9.74 -7.47 17.57
N ASN A 33 -10.98 -7.12 17.95
CA ASN A 33 -11.93 -8.00 18.62
C ASN A 33 -13.00 -8.45 17.63
N ALA A 34 -12.63 -9.36 16.73
CA ALA A 34 -13.60 -10.04 15.89
C ALA A 34 -14.61 -10.84 16.76
N PRO A 35 -15.89 -10.93 16.35
CA PRO A 35 -16.87 -11.78 17.06
C PRO A 35 -16.37 -13.21 17.24
N LYS A 36 -16.66 -13.79 18.42
CA LYS A 36 -16.27 -15.17 18.75
C LYS A 36 -16.89 -16.15 17.74
N GLY A 37 -16.11 -17.15 17.33
CA GLY A 37 -16.55 -18.19 16.40
C GLY A 37 -16.27 -17.89 14.92
N ILE A 38 -15.77 -16.69 14.59
CA ILE A 38 -15.30 -16.37 13.23
C ILE A 38 -13.83 -16.77 13.11
N PRO A 39 -13.46 -17.66 12.16
CA PRO A 39 -12.09 -18.17 12.03
C PRO A 39 -11.14 -17.17 11.34
N PHE A 40 -11.68 -16.08 10.79
CA PHE A 40 -10.93 -15.09 10.02
C PHE A 40 -10.52 -13.90 10.89
N LYS A 41 -9.33 -13.38 10.62
CA LYS A 41 -8.84 -12.13 11.22
C LYS A 41 -9.17 -10.97 10.30
N SER A 42 -9.59 -9.86 10.89
CA SER A 42 -9.83 -8.65 10.10
C SER A 42 -8.51 -7.96 9.81
N ASN A 43 -8.16 -7.89 8.53
CA ASN A 43 -6.97 -7.18 8.05
C ASN A 43 -7.32 -5.73 7.73
N ALA A 44 -6.30 -4.93 7.45
CA ALA A 44 -6.50 -3.61 6.88
C ALA A 44 -7.05 -3.75 5.45
N ILE A 45 -8.03 -2.93 5.10
CA ILE A 45 -8.57 -2.81 3.75
C ILE A 45 -8.24 -1.40 3.25
N THR A 46 -7.71 -1.33 2.04
CA THR A 46 -7.45 -0.05 1.37
C THR A 46 -8.64 0.34 0.51
N TYR A 47 -9.10 1.58 0.62
CA TYR A 47 -10.20 2.13 -0.15
C TYR A 47 -9.72 3.28 -1.02
N THR A 48 -10.13 3.31 -2.29
CA THR A 48 -10.01 4.53 -3.11
C THR A 48 -11.29 5.33 -2.98
N VAL A 49 -11.17 6.53 -2.43
CA VAL A 49 -12.29 7.45 -2.25
C VAL A 49 -12.32 8.46 -3.38
N VAL A 50 -13.44 8.51 -4.09
CA VAL A 50 -13.73 9.52 -5.10
C VAL A 50 -14.62 10.59 -4.48
N VAL A 51 -14.15 11.83 -4.45
CA VAL A 51 -14.85 12.97 -3.82
C VAL A 51 -14.99 14.12 -4.80
N SER A 52 -16.13 14.80 -4.81
CA SER A 52 -16.27 16.00 -5.65
C SER A 52 -15.45 17.16 -5.08
N GLN A 53 -14.99 18.06 -5.94
CA GLN A 53 -14.27 19.27 -5.53
C GLN A 53 -15.05 20.08 -4.49
N LYS A 54 -16.38 20.16 -4.65
CA LYS A 54 -17.27 20.89 -3.74
C LYS A 54 -17.27 20.30 -2.33
N GLN A 55 -17.22 18.97 -2.20
CA GLN A 55 -17.18 18.31 -0.90
C GLN A 55 -15.81 18.48 -0.25
N PHE A 56 -14.74 18.35 -1.02
CA PHE A 56 -13.39 18.52 -0.51
C PHE A 56 -13.12 19.95 -0.02
N ASN A 57 -13.52 20.96 -0.79
CA ASN A 57 -13.34 22.36 -0.42
C ASN A 57 -14.06 22.75 0.88
N LYS A 58 -15.10 22.01 1.30
CA LYS A 58 -15.80 22.25 2.58
C LYS A 58 -14.96 21.90 3.81
N LEU A 59 -13.90 21.10 3.64
CA LEU A 59 -13.01 20.74 4.73
C LEU A 59 -12.11 21.90 5.12
N ASN A 60 -11.77 22.78 4.17
CA ASN A 60 -10.85 23.91 4.37
C ASN A 60 -9.48 23.47 4.95
N ILE A 61 -8.91 22.41 4.37
CA ILE A 61 -7.64 21.78 4.77
C ILE A 61 -6.67 21.84 3.59
N SER A 62 -5.38 22.08 3.84
CA SER A 62 -4.34 21.98 2.80
C SER A 62 -4.02 20.52 2.45
N GLN A 63 -3.37 20.29 1.30
CA GLN A 63 -2.99 18.94 0.89
C GLN A 63 -2.00 18.29 1.87
N GLU A 64 -1.11 19.07 2.48
CA GLU A 64 -0.14 18.60 3.48
C GLU A 64 -0.83 18.17 4.78
N GLU A 65 -1.80 18.95 5.24
CA GLU A 65 -2.56 18.65 6.46
C GLU A 65 -3.53 17.48 6.25
N PHE A 66 -4.02 17.30 5.03
CA PHE A 66 -4.95 16.22 4.69
C PHE A 66 -4.36 14.84 4.98
N SER A 67 -3.09 14.59 4.65
CA SER A 67 -2.45 13.29 4.92
C SER A 67 -2.23 13.00 6.41
N GLN A 68 -2.25 14.02 7.27
CA GLN A 68 -2.06 13.86 8.72
C GLN A 68 -3.36 13.75 9.50
N ARG A 69 -4.48 14.15 8.90
CA ARG A 69 -5.79 14.15 9.55
C ARG A 69 -6.55 12.85 9.30
N ARG A 70 -7.53 12.59 10.16
CA ARG A 70 -8.39 11.41 10.11
C ARG A 70 -9.78 11.83 9.67
N PHE A 71 -10.39 11.04 8.80
CA PHE A 71 -11.68 11.35 8.20
C PHE A 71 -12.68 10.21 8.39
N LEU A 72 -13.94 10.60 8.54
CA LEU A 72 -15.09 9.73 8.34
C LEU A 72 -15.65 9.99 6.94
N ILE A 73 -15.63 8.96 6.11
CA ILE A 73 -16.21 8.94 4.77
C ILE A 73 -17.49 8.13 4.81
N GLN A 74 -18.60 8.71 4.36
CA GLN A 74 -19.83 7.98 4.10
C GLN A 74 -20.13 8.05 2.62
N GLY A 75 -20.32 6.89 2.01
CA GLY A 75 -20.42 6.79 0.57
C GLY A 75 -21.04 5.49 0.13
N GLU A 76 -20.92 5.23 -1.16
CA GLU A 76 -21.39 4.00 -1.79
C GLU A 76 -20.19 3.26 -2.38
N PRO A 77 -20.04 1.94 -2.12
CA PRO A 77 -18.99 1.18 -2.76
C PRO A 77 -19.24 1.12 -4.28
N CYS A 78 -18.19 1.28 -5.06
CA CYS A 78 -18.24 1.33 -6.51
C CYS A 78 -17.07 0.54 -7.10
N LEU A 79 -17.40 -0.34 -8.06
CA LEU A 79 -16.43 -1.14 -8.81
C LEU A 79 -16.17 -0.60 -10.22
N ASP A 80 -16.91 0.44 -10.62
CA ASP A 80 -16.82 1.04 -11.96
C ASP A 80 -15.76 2.15 -12.05
N ILE A 81 -15.02 2.39 -10.95
CA ILE A 81 -13.88 3.32 -10.98
C ILE A 81 -12.79 2.68 -11.85
N PRO A 82 -12.26 3.38 -12.86
CA PRO A 82 -11.22 2.83 -13.73
C PRO A 82 -10.04 2.28 -12.92
N PHE A 83 -9.52 1.12 -13.33
CA PHE A 83 -8.42 0.44 -12.62
C PHE A 83 -7.17 1.31 -12.48
N GLU A 84 -6.95 2.26 -13.40
CA GLU A 84 -5.84 3.21 -13.29
C GLU A 84 -6.00 4.21 -12.13
N GLN A 85 -7.23 4.42 -11.68
CA GLN A 85 -7.61 5.40 -10.66
C GLN A 85 -7.95 4.72 -9.32
N CYS A 86 -8.40 3.46 -9.34
CA CYS A 86 -8.72 2.67 -8.15
C CYS A 86 -7.49 1.86 -7.69
N THR A 87 -6.61 2.49 -6.92
CA THR A 87 -5.41 1.86 -6.37
C THR A 87 -5.66 1.09 -5.07
N GLY A 88 -6.77 1.37 -4.38
CA GLY A 88 -7.30 0.61 -3.26
C GLY A 88 -8.05 -0.65 -3.70
N GLU A 89 -8.33 -1.53 -2.74
CA GLU A 89 -9.07 -2.77 -2.95
C GLU A 89 -10.55 -2.53 -3.27
N ILE A 90 -11.13 -1.47 -2.69
CA ILE A 90 -12.54 -1.13 -2.85
C ILE A 90 -12.67 0.35 -3.18
N GLY A 91 -13.35 0.65 -4.28
CA GLY A 91 -13.73 2.02 -4.64
C GLY A 91 -14.92 2.52 -3.83
N VAL A 92 -14.92 3.80 -3.44
CA VAL A 92 -16.01 4.43 -2.70
C VAL A 92 -16.33 5.79 -3.31
N ILE A 93 -17.57 5.99 -3.75
CA ILE A 93 -18.08 7.31 -4.12
C ILE A 93 -18.51 8.03 -2.86
N CYS A 94 -17.77 9.06 -2.47
CA CYS A 94 -18.01 9.82 -1.26
C CYS A 94 -19.29 10.67 -1.37
N MET A 95 -20.24 10.43 -0.48
CA MET A 95 -21.44 11.29 -0.30
C MET A 95 -21.20 12.35 0.78
N GLN A 96 -20.45 12.01 1.81
CA GLN A 96 -20.14 12.90 2.93
C GLN A 96 -18.74 12.60 3.46
N ILE A 97 -17.98 13.66 3.71
CA ILE A 97 -16.65 13.62 4.31
C ILE A 97 -16.63 14.56 5.50
N GLN A 98 -16.10 14.08 6.62
CA GLN A 98 -15.94 14.85 7.86
C GLN A 98 -14.58 14.57 8.45
N GLU A 99 -13.88 15.62 8.87
CA GLU A 99 -12.71 15.46 9.73
C GLU A 99 -13.15 14.97 11.11
N ILE A 100 -12.41 14.02 11.66
CA ILE A 100 -12.57 13.56 13.03
C ILE A 100 -11.27 13.78 13.78
N GLU A 101 -11.40 14.30 15.00
CA GLU A 101 -10.25 14.42 15.90
C GLU A 101 -9.80 13.00 16.31
N GLU A 102 -8.49 12.77 16.31
CA GLU A 102 -7.98 11.62 17.04
C GLU A 102 -8.31 11.84 18.51
N LYS A 103 -9.19 10.98 19.06
CA LYS A 103 -9.24 10.80 20.50
C LYS A 103 -7.89 10.22 20.92
N GLY A 104 -6.93 11.11 21.18
CA GLY A 104 -5.74 10.81 21.95
C GLY A 104 -6.20 10.01 23.17
N LYS A 105 -5.47 8.92 23.46
CA LYS A 105 -5.73 8.04 24.60
C LYS A 105 -6.03 8.87 25.85
N GLU A 106 -7.31 9.07 26.16
CA GLU A 106 -7.73 9.43 27.50
C GLU A 106 -7.24 8.26 28.36
N LYS A 107 -6.26 8.58 29.22
CA LYS A 107 -5.88 7.75 30.35
C LYS A 107 -7.13 7.55 31.20
N LYS A 108 -7.94 6.54 30.87
CA LYS A 108 -8.92 6.01 31.81
C LYS A 108 -8.12 5.46 32.99
N GLN A 109 -8.23 6.19 34.09
CA GLN A 109 -7.72 5.79 35.40
C GLN A 109 -8.10 4.34 35.70
N PRO A 110 -7.18 3.55 36.27
CA PRO A 110 -7.41 2.15 36.55
C PRO A 110 -8.33 2.02 37.77
N LYS A 111 -9.53 1.43 37.60
CA LYS A 111 -10.24 0.84 38.74
C LYS A 111 -9.58 -0.49 39.11
N GLN A 112 -9.08 -0.49 40.34
CA GLN A 112 -8.33 -1.51 41.07
C GLN A 112 -9.12 -2.84 41.18
N THR A 113 -8.50 -3.98 40.80
CA THR A 113 -8.05 -5.11 41.66
C THR A 113 -9.07 -6.24 41.88
N PRO A 114 -8.65 -7.53 42.05
CA PRO A 114 -7.36 -7.97 42.59
C PRO A 114 -6.54 -9.01 41.78
N LYS A 115 -5.24 -8.93 42.05
CA LYS A 115 -4.12 -9.79 41.63
C LYS A 115 -4.00 -11.04 42.53
N LYS A 116 -3.57 -12.16 41.93
CA LYS A 116 -2.63 -13.17 42.48
C LYS A 116 -1.86 -13.73 41.27
N GLY A 117 -0.55 -13.91 41.22
CA GLY A 117 0.61 -13.50 42.00
C GLY A 117 1.81 -13.49 41.02
N ALA A 118 2.69 -12.48 41.10
CA ALA A 118 4.09 -12.62 41.50
C ALA A 118 4.91 -13.71 40.77
N ARG A 119 5.90 -13.32 39.95
CA ARG A 119 7.34 -13.39 40.31
C ARG A 119 8.24 -12.82 39.19
N ALA A 120 9.33 -12.20 39.60
CA ALA A 120 10.31 -11.45 38.81
C ALA A 120 11.53 -12.28 38.37
N LYS A 121 12.22 -11.81 37.31
CA LYS A 121 13.70 -11.75 37.04
C LYS A 121 13.94 -11.91 35.51
N LYS A 122 14.49 -10.95 34.77
CA LYS A 122 15.85 -10.36 34.65
C LYS A 122 16.79 -11.16 33.71
N ARG A 123 17.12 -10.51 32.57
CA ARG A 123 18.33 -10.48 31.69
C ARG A 123 19.18 -11.74 31.44
N GLU A 124 19.56 -11.93 30.16
CA GLU A 124 20.93 -11.93 29.56
C GLU A 124 20.83 -12.49 28.13
N GLU A 125 21.08 -11.70 27.07
CA GLU A 125 22.36 -11.56 26.32
C GLU A 125 22.90 -12.86 25.69
N THR A 126 22.84 -12.98 24.36
CA THR A 126 24.00 -13.42 23.53
C THR A 126 23.77 -13.17 22.04
N ASN A 127 24.73 -12.48 21.42
CA ASN A 127 25.04 -12.50 19.99
C ASN A 127 26.49 -13.00 19.91
N PRO A 128 26.88 -13.85 18.95
CA PRO A 128 27.80 -13.39 17.86
C PRO A 128 27.54 -14.11 16.52
N GLN A 129 27.44 -13.44 15.37
CA GLN A 129 28.54 -12.99 14.47
C GLN A 129 29.45 -14.10 13.89
N GLU A 130 29.42 -14.25 12.55
CA GLU A 130 30.52 -14.60 11.62
C GLU A 130 30.01 -14.28 10.19
N GLU A 131 30.34 -13.17 9.51
CA GLU A 131 31.57 -12.80 8.75
C GLU A 131 31.91 -13.81 7.63
N SER A 132 32.07 -13.49 6.33
CA SER A 132 32.84 -12.40 5.68
C SER A 132 32.68 -12.47 4.12
N LYS A 133 32.24 -11.41 3.42
CA LYS A 133 32.95 -10.41 2.54
C LYS A 133 33.45 -10.89 1.14
N PRO A 134 33.62 -10.04 0.08
CA PRO A 134 33.65 -8.55 0.03
C PRO A 134 32.94 -7.81 -1.16
N GLN A 135 32.75 -6.49 -0.96
CA GLN A 135 32.80 -5.35 -1.91
C GLN A 135 31.80 -5.19 -3.08
N GLN A 136 30.88 -4.21 -2.95
CA GLN A 136 30.92 -2.94 -3.69
C GLN A 136 29.80 -2.01 -3.18
N GLU A 137 30.13 -0.75 -2.93
CA GLU A 137 29.20 0.30 -2.49
C GLU A 137 28.01 0.42 -3.46
N LYS A 138 26.84 -0.11 -3.07
CA LYS A 138 25.57 0.21 -3.72
C LYS A 138 24.59 0.61 -2.62
N LYS A 139 23.91 1.74 -2.86
CA LYS A 139 22.80 2.27 -2.07
C LYS A 139 21.93 1.13 -1.52
N PRO A 140 21.40 1.23 -0.28
CA PRO A 140 20.58 0.16 0.29
C PRO A 140 19.43 -0.16 -0.68
N LEU A 141 19.48 -1.36 -1.26
CA LEU A 141 18.42 -1.87 -2.12
C LEU A 141 17.16 -2.00 -1.27
N LEU A 142 16.23 -1.07 -1.43
CA LEU A 142 14.94 -1.14 -0.75
C LEU A 142 14.14 -2.26 -1.40
N ILE A 143 13.87 -3.32 -0.64
CA ILE A 143 13.06 -4.45 -1.09
C ILE A 143 11.60 -3.98 -1.12
N PRO A 144 10.93 -3.97 -2.29
CA PRO A 144 9.52 -3.61 -2.36
C PRO A 144 8.66 -4.55 -1.52
N LYS A 145 7.64 -4.01 -0.85
CA LYS A 145 6.69 -4.81 -0.08
C LYS A 145 6.00 -5.82 -1.00
N GLY A 146 5.95 -7.08 -0.57
CA GLY A 146 5.37 -8.18 -1.34
C GLY A 146 6.35 -8.91 -2.26
N THR A 147 7.63 -8.55 -2.27
CA THR A 147 8.66 -9.36 -2.94
C THR A 147 8.71 -10.75 -2.31
N LYS A 148 8.40 -11.79 -3.10
CA LYS A 148 8.54 -13.19 -2.68
C LYS A 148 9.91 -13.74 -3.03
N ASP A 149 10.48 -13.28 -4.15
CA ASP A 149 11.75 -13.79 -4.67
C ASP A 149 12.47 -12.74 -5.54
N TRP A 150 13.73 -12.98 -5.89
CA TRP A 150 14.52 -12.19 -6.83
C TRP A 150 14.87 -13.02 -8.05
N MET A 151 14.35 -12.63 -9.20
CA MET A 151 14.55 -13.35 -10.47
C MET A 151 15.40 -12.53 -11.43
N SER A 152 16.18 -13.22 -12.27
CA SER A 152 16.96 -12.56 -13.31
C SER A 152 16.02 -12.13 -14.44
N LEU A 153 16.19 -10.93 -15.01
CA LEU A 153 15.31 -10.46 -16.09
C LEU A 153 15.28 -11.38 -17.32
N GLY A 154 16.37 -12.12 -17.57
CA GLY A 154 16.46 -13.07 -18.67
C GLY A 154 15.68 -14.37 -18.47
N GLU A 155 15.31 -14.70 -17.22
CA GLU A 155 14.55 -15.91 -16.88
C GLU A 155 13.03 -15.69 -17.00
N ILE A 156 12.59 -14.43 -17.01
CA ILE A 156 11.18 -14.06 -17.17
C ILE A 156 10.80 -14.15 -18.64
N LYS A 157 9.87 -15.06 -18.95
CA LYS A 157 9.31 -15.20 -20.30
C LYS A 157 8.24 -14.13 -20.48
N VAL A 158 8.37 -13.30 -21.51
CA VAL A 158 7.35 -12.27 -21.81
C VAL A 158 6.45 -12.79 -22.93
N PRO A 159 5.14 -12.98 -22.69
CA PRO A 159 4.20 -13.35 -23.75
C PRO A 159 4.16 -12.30 -24.86
N GLU A 160 3.99 -12.74 -26.12
CA GLU A 160 3.94 -11.86 -27.32
C GLU A 160 2.79 -10.84 -27.33
N THR A 161 1.85 -10.95 -26.38
CA THR A 161 0.75 -10.01 -26.16
C THR A 161 1.21 -8.68 -25.57
N PHE A 162 2.31 -8.67 -24.80
CA PHE A 162 2.79 -7.46 -24.11
C PHE A 162 3.58 -6.47 -24.98
N PRO A 163 4.49 -6.90 -25.88
CA PRO A 163 5.21 -6.00 -26.79
C PRO A 163 4.32 -5.18 -27.73
N GLN A 164 3.04 -5.54 -27.87
CA GLN A 164 2.08 -4.81 -28.70
C GLN A 164 1.70 -3.45 -28.10
N PHE A 165 1.96 -3.23 -26.80
CA PHE A 165 1.59 -2.00 -26.11
C PHE A 165 2.79 -1.41 -25.36
N THR A 166 3.26 -0.26 -25.81
CA THR A 166 4.29 0.50 -25.10
C THR A 166 3.68 1.08 -23.82
N PRO A 167 4.22 0.78 -22.63
CA PRO A 167 3.72 1.34 -21.39
C PRO A 167 3.71 2.87 -21.43
N GLY A 168 2.65 3.51 -20.91
CA GLY A 168 2.56 4.97 -20.90
C GLY A 168 3.74 5.65 -20.18
N MET A 169 4.20 6.80 -20.70
CA MET A 169 5.40 7.51 -20.22
C MET A 169 5.38 7.82 -18.72
N ALA A 170 4.21 8.10 -18.13
CA ALA A 170 4.06 8.33 -16.70
C ALA A 170 4.44 7.09 -15.85
N LYS A 171 4.00 5.90 -16.28
CA LYS A 171 4.35 4.64 -15.61
C LYS A 171 5.83 4.31 -15.78
N GLN A 172 6.44 4.66 -16.92
CA GLN A 172 7.87 4.46 -17.12
C GLN A 172 8.72 5.33 -16.18
N LYS A 173 8.38 6.62 -16.06
CA LYS A 173 9.10 7.57 -15.19
C LYS A 173 9.04 7.17 -13.71
N ALA A 174 7.88 6.75 -13.22
CA ALA A 174 7.75 6.31 -11.82
C ALA A 174 8.67 5.12 -11.48
N VAL A 175 8.79 4.16 -12.41
CA VAL A 175 9.69 3.02 -12.24
C VAL A 175 11.15 3.45 -12.36
N GLU A 176 11.46 4.32 -13.31
CA GLU A 176 12.80 4.87 -13.53
C GLU A 176 13.31 5.64 -12.30
N GLU A 177 12.49 6.51 -11.72
CA GLU A 177 12.79 7.21 -10.46
C GLU A 177 13.02 6.22 -9.30
N SER A 178 12.23 5.15 -9.25
CA SER A 178 12.42 4.11 -8.23
C SER A 178 13.76 3.39 -8.39
N ILE A 179 14.14 3.04 -9.61
CA ILE A 179 15.43 2.39 -9.89
C ILE A 179 16.60 3.32 -9.54
N GLU A 180 16.50 4.60 -9.84
CA GLU A 180 17.56 5.58 -9.56
C GLU A 180 17.71 5.88 -8.05
N LYS A 181 16.58 5.90 -7.34
CA LYS A 181 16.53 6.18 -5.90
C LYS A 181 16.85 4.95 -5.05
N ASN A 182 16.26 3.81 -5.40
CA ASN A 182 16.23 2.59 -4.58
C ASN A 182 17.08 1.45 -5.15
N GLY A 183 17.60 1.58 -6.38
CA GLY A 183 18.39 0.56 -7.07
C GLY A 183 17.57 -0.59 -7.66
N THR A 184 16.23 -0.56 -7.56
CA THR A 184 15.32 -1.58 -8.08
C THR A 184 13.94 -0.98 -8.37
N VAL A 185 13.05 -1.75 -8.99
CA VAL A 185 11.67 -1.32 -9.34
C VAL A 185 10.82 -1.05 -8.09
N ASP A 186 9.77 -0.25 -8.24
CA ASP A 186 8.89 0.23 -7.16
C ASP A 186 8.07 -0.88 -6.48
N LYS A 187 7.67 -1.91 -7.25
CA LYS A 187 6.87 -3.05 -6.81
C LYS A 187 7.38 -4.32 -7.50
N PRO A 188 7.16 -5.52 -6.92
CA PRO A 188 7.56 -6.75 -7.57
C PRO A 188 6.81 -6.97 -8.89
N ILE A 189 7.48 -7.64 -9.82
CA ILE A 189 6.89 -8.09 -11.09
C ILE A 189 6.09 -9.37 -10.83
N ILE A 190 4.87 -9.46 -11.39
CA ILE A 190 4.03 -10.63 -11.19
C ILE A 190 4.32 -11.64 -12.29
N ILE A 191 4.74 -12.83 -11.87
CA ILE A 191 5.10 -13.93 -12.76
C ILE A 191 4.30 -15.18 -12.40
N ASN A 192 4.02 -16.00 -13.40
CA ASN A 192 3.40 -17.28 -13.18
C ASN A 192 4.44 -18.23 -12.55
N PRO A 193 4.16 -18.86 -11.39
CA PRO A 193 5.09 -19.78 -10.74
C PRO A 193 5.45 -21.00 -11.58
N ASP A 194 4.55 -21.47 -12.44
CA ASP A 194 4.75 -22.72 -13.19
C ASP A 194 5.44 -22.49 -14.54
N THR A 195 5.10 -21.40 -15.23
CA THR A 195 5.60 -21.12 -16.59
C THR A 195 6.72 -20.07 -16.62
N HIS A 196 6.95 -19.35 -15.51
CA HIS A 196 7.81 -18.16 -15.40
C HIS A 196 7.43 -17.06 -16.40
N GLU A 197 6.17 -17.06 -16.83
CA GLU A 197 5.65 -16.05 -17.74
C GLU A 197 5.24 -14.79 -16.98
N LEU A 198 5.51 -13.64 -17.59
CA LEU A 198 5.03 -12.37 -17.11
C LEU A 198 3.50 -12.34 -17.17
N VAL A 199 2.86 -12.23 -16.01
CA VAL A 199 1.40 -12.14 -15.89
C VAL A 199 0.94 -10.69 -15.86
N ASP A 200 1.69 -9.84 -15.16
CA ASP A 200 1.37 -8.42 -15.01
C ASP A 200 2.65 -7.61 -14.70
N SER A 201 2.55 -6.28 -14.72
CA SER A 201 3.66 -5.35 -14.49
C SER A 201 4.69 -5.25 -15.62
N TYR A 202 4.24 -5.35 -16.88
CA TYR A 202 5.10 -5.17 -18.06
C TYR A 202 5.84 -3.84 -18.09
N SER A 203 5.25 -2.75 -17.57
CA SER A 203 5.95 -1.46 -17.45
C SER A 203 7.23 -1.55 -16.62
N ARG A 204 7.22 -2.37 -15.56
CA ARG A 204 8.38 -2.58 -14.68
C ARG A 204 9.44 -3.43 -15.36
N TYR A 205 9.01 -4.53 -15.99
CA TYR A 205 9.90 -5.35 -16.80
C TYR A 205 10.56 -4.54 -17.92
N PHE A 206 9.79 -3.72 -18.64
CA PHE A 206 10.26 -2.91 -19.75
C PHE A 206 11.33 -1.89 -19.32
N VAL A 207 11.07 -1.14 -18.24
CA VAL A 207 12.04 -0.16 -17.72
C VAL A 207 13.25 -0.86 -17.11
N ALA A 208 13.05 -1.97 -16.41
CA ALA A 208 14.15 -2.74 -15.84
C ALA A 208 15.07 -3.30 -16.94
N LYS A 209 14.50 -3.77 -18.06
CA LYS A 209 15.23 -4.18 -19.26
C LYS A 209 15.97 -3.01 -19.89
N LYS A 210 15.33 -1.84 -19.99
CA LYS A 210 15.95 -0.60 -20.53
C LYS A 210 17.12 -0.11 -19.67
N LYS A 211 17.06 -0.28 -18.34
CA LYS A 211 18.10 0.11 -17.39
C LYS A 211 19.13 -1.01 -17.12
N ASN A 212 19.05 -2.14 -17.82
CA ASN A 212 19.92 -3.31 -17.65
C ASN A 212 20.02 -3.77 -16.19
N LEU A 213 18.89 -3.91 -15.51
CA LEU A 213 18.87 -4.50 -14.17
C LEU A 213 19.11 -6.00 -14.23
N ASP A 214 20.14 -6.49 -13.53
CA ASP A 214 20.46 -7.93 -13.51
C ASP A 214 19.36 -8.76 -12.82
N ARG A 215 18.82 -8.22 -11.72
CA ARG A 215 17.84 -8.90 -10.87
C ARG A 215 16.68 -7.98 -10.54
N VAL A 216 15.48 -8.57 -10.53
CA VAL A 216 14.24 -7.88 -10.21
C VAL A 216 13.46 -8.62 -9.13
N PRO A 217 12.80 -7.89 -8.22
CA PRO A 217 11.88 -8.48 -7.26
C PRO A 217 10.66 -9.03 -8.00
N VAL A 218 10.27 -10.25 -7.65
CA VAL A 218 9.11 -10.93 -8.24
C VAL A 218 8.12 -11.40 -7.19
N HIS A 219 6.89 -11.57 -7.64
CA HIS A 219 5.79 -12.17 -6.91
C HIS A 219 5.13 -13.22 -7.80
N TYR A 220 4.79 -14.35 -7.19
CA TYR A 220 4.02 -15.43 -7.80
C TYR A 220 2.57 -15.36 -7.37
#